data_AF-A0A7X8YRD4-F1
#
_entry.id   AF-A0A7X8YRD4-F1
#
_cell.length_a   1.000
_cell.length_b   1.000
_cell.length_c   1.000
_cell.angle_alpha   90.00
_cell.angle_beta   90.00
_cell.angle_gamma   90.00
#
_symmetry.space_group_name_H-M   'P 1'
#
loop_
_entity.id
_entity.type
_entity.pdbx_description
1 polymer ?
#
loop_
_entity_poly.entity_id
_entity_poly.type
_entity_poly.pdbx_seq_one_letter_code
_entity_poly.pdbx_strand_id
1 'polypeptide(L)' 'MLNLLNITEEQALGKYILDVIPDGKLPDVLKTGCIDDADVLWVNGRKTIVTRVPIVKNGEIVGAVCSSLFMDISSA' A
#
# COMPACT_ATOMS: atom_id res chain seq x y z
N MET A 1 0.32 -3.30 7.70
CA MET A 1 1.22 -2.29 7.09
C MET A 1 2.05 -1.53 8.13
N LEU A 2 1.46 -0.82 9.11
CA LEU A 2 2.24 -0.02 10.08
C LEU A 2 3.35 -0.82 10.80
N ASN A 3 3.03 -2.01 11.34
CA ASN A 3 4.02 -2.90 11.97
C ASN A 3 5.15 -3.32 11.00
N LEU A 4 4.83 -3.51 9.72
CA LEU A 4 5.81 -3.89 8.71
C LEU A 4 6.76 -2.73 8.39
N LEU A 5 6.24 -1.50 8.38
CA LEU A 5 7.00 -0.26 8.21
C LEU A 5 7.73 0.18 9.49
N ASN A 6 7.39 -0.38 10.65
CA ASN A 6 7.92 -0.02 11.97
C ASN A 6 7.69 1.46 12.31
N ILE A 7 6.46 1.95 12.07
CA ILE A 7 6.03 3.32 12.37
C ILE A 7 4.69 3.32 13.10
N THR A 8 4.37 4.43 13.77
CA THR A 8 3.07 4.65 14.41
C THR A 8 2.04 5.23 13.44
N GLU A 9 0.78 5.27 13.87
CA GLU A 9 -0.31 5.86 13.09
C GLU A 9 -0.13 7.37 12.89
N GLU A 10 0.35 8.09 13.91
CA GLU A 10 0.61 9.53 13.86
C GLU A 10 1.72 9.89 12.87
N GLN A 11 2.69 8.98 12.68
CA GLN A 11 3.75 9.14 11.70
C GLN A 11 3.25 8.94 10.25
N ALA A 12 2.14 8.22 10.07
CA ALA A 12 1.57 7.90 8.76
C ALA A 12 0.42 8.83 8.35
N LEU A 13 -0.47 9.19 9.28
CA LEU A 13 -1.67 9.96 8.98
C LEU A 13 -1.35 11.39 8.53
N GLY A 14 -2.09 11.85 7.52
CA GLY A 14 -1.94 13.20 6.95
C GLY A 14 -0.63 13.41 6.17
N LYS A 15 0.20 12.38 6.01
CA LYS A 15 1.41 12.43 5.19
C LYS A 15 1.11 12.08 3.74
N TYR A 16 1.97 12.55 2.84
CA TYR A 16 1.95 12.07 1.47
C TYR A 16 2.39 10.60 1.45
N ILE A 17 1.68 9.76 0.70
CA ILE A 17 1.88 8.32 0.77
C ILE A 17 3.29 7.88 0.37
N LEU A 18 3.96 8.60 -0.54
CA LEU A 18 5.34 8.28 -0.94
C LEU A 18 6.38 8.74 0.10
N ASP A 19 6.02 9.61 1.04
CA ASP A 19 6.89 9.93 2.18
C ASP A 19 6.90 8.77 3.19
N VAL A 20 5.85 7.94 3.18
CA VAL A 20 5.68 6.77 4.07
C VAL A 20 6.12 5.48 3.37
N ILE A 21 5.81 5.33 2.08
CA ILE A 21 6.15 4.18 1.24
C ILE A 21 6.72 4.72 -0.10
N PRO A 22 8.03 5.01 -0.18
CA PRO A 22 8.63 5.65 -1.35
C PRO A 22 8.42 4.90 -2.67
N ASP A 23 8.46 3.56 -2.63
CA ASP A 23 8.27 2.71 -3.80
C ASP A 23 6.78 2.34 -4.05
N GLY A 24 5.86 3.05 -3.39
CA GLY A 24 4.42 2.81 -3.50
C GLY A 24 3.83 3.30 -4.82
N LYS A 25 2.86 2.56 -5.37
CA LYS A 25 2.16 2.89 -6.64
C LYS A 25 0.72 3.38 -6.47
N LEU A 26 0.31 3.73 -5.24
CA LEU A 26 -1.03 4.27 -4.98
C LEU A 26 -1.33 5.55 -5.80
N PRO A 27 -0.37 6.48 -6.00
CA PRO A 27 -0.61 7.62 -6.89
C PRO A 27 -0.94 7.24 -8.33
N ASP A 28 -0.40 6.13 -8.85
CA ASP A 28 -0.67 5.69 -10.22
C ASP A 28 -2.07 5.08 -10.34
N VAL A 29 -2.50 4.32 -9.33
CA VAL A 29 -3.88 3.82 -9.22
C VAL A 29 -4.88 4.97 -9.14
N LEU A 30 -4.57 6.04 -8.38
CA LEU A 30 -5.40 7.25 -8.32
C LEU A 30 -5.53 7.96 -9.68
N LYS A 31 -4.44 8.03 -10.45
CA LYS A 31 -4.43 8.69 -11.76
C LYS A 31 -5.14 7.88 -12.84
N THR A 32 -4.98 6.56 -12.81
CA THR A 32 -5.40 5.67 -13.90
C THR A 32 -6.74 4.99 -13.65
N GLY A 33 -7.11 4.77 -12.39
CA GLY A 33 -8.23 3.89 -12.02
C GLY A 33 -7.97 2.42 -12.32
N CYS A 34 -6.75 2.04 -12.70
CA CYS A 34 -6.41 0.65 -12.95
C CYS A 34 -6.11 -0.06 -11.62
N ILE A 35 -6.60 -1.30 -11.51
CA ILE A 35 -6.25 -2.19 -10.40
C ILE A 35 -4.82 -2.68 -10.64
N ASP A 36 -4.02 -2.66 -9.58
CA ASP A 36 -2.73 -3.33 -9.51
C ASP A 36 -2.93 -4.60 -8.67
N ASP A 37 -3.14 -5.71 -9.37
CA ASP A 37 -3.67 -6.97 -8.84
C ASP A 37 -2.67 -7.71 -7.96
N ALA A 38 -1.38 -7.69 -8.31
CA ALA A 38 -0.31 -8.24 -7.48
C ALA A 38 1.05 -7.61 -7.79
N ASP A 39 1.61 -6.93 -6.80
CA ASP A 39 2.96 -6.37 -6.85
C ASP A 39 3.80 -6.85 -5.67
N VAL A 40 5.12 -6.83 -5.85
CA VAL A 40 6.08 -7.16 -4.79
C VAL A 40 6.68 -5.86 -4.27
N LEU A 41 6.36 -5.54 -3.02
CA LEU A 41 6.96 -4.43 -2.29
C LEU A 41 7.95 -4.96 -1.26
N TRP A 42 9.16 -4.40 -1.27
CA TRP A 42 10.14 -4.64 -0.21
C TRP A 42 9.92 -3.62 0.90
N VAL A 43 9.62 -4.10 2.11
CA VAL A 43 9.43 -3.24 3.27
C VAL A 43 10.31 -3.74 4.39
N ASN A 44 11.25 -2.91 4.85
CA ASN A 44 12.21 -3.26 5.91
C ASN A 44 12.90 -4.62 5.68
N GLY A 45 13.33 -4.88 4.44
CA GLY A 45 14.00 -6.12 4.04
C GLY A 45 13.07 -7.34 3.90
N ARG A 46 11.75 -7.17 4.05
CA ARG A 46 10.76 -8.25 3.91
C ARG A 46 9.99 -8.11 2.59
N LYS A 47 9.90 -9.22 1.86
CA LYS A 47 9.09 -9.31 0.64
C LYS A 47 7.61 -9.34 1.01
N THR A 48 6.83 -8.39 0.51
CA THR A 48 5.41 -8.24 0.80
C THR A 48 4.62 -8.21 -0.49
N ILE A 49 3.62 -9.07 -0.60
CA ILE A 49 2.70 -9.04 -1.75
C ILE A 49 1.65 -7.99 -1.45
N VAL A 50 1.42 -7.09 -2.39
CA VAL A 50 0.43 -6.03 -2.25
C VAL A 50 -0.51 -5.99 -3.44
N THR A 51 -1.75 -5.61 -3.17
CA THR A 51 -2.79 -5.35 -4.18
C THR A 51 -3.30 -3.94 -3.94
N ARG A 52 -3.50 -3.17 -5.01
CA ARG A 52 -3.98 -1.79 -4.91
C ARG A 52 -5.22 -1.62 -5.78
N VAL A 53 -6.28 -1.06 -5.19
CA VAL A 53 -7.55 -0.85 -5.88
C VAL A 53 -8.00 0.60 -5.71
N PRO A 54 -8.56 1.23 -6.76
CA PRO A 54 -9.17 2.54 -6.65
C PRO A 54 -10.47 2.44 -5.85
N ILE A 55 -10.80 3.50 -5.13
CA ILE A 55 -12.08 3.68 -4.47
C ILE A 55 -12.91 4.59 -5.36
N VAL A 56 -13.97 4.03 -5.94
CA VAL A 56 -14.85 4.74 -6.87
C VAL A 56 -16.18 5.04 -6.16
N LYS A 57 -16.60 6.31 -6.19
CA LYS A 57 -17.89 6.77 -5.65
C LYS A 57 -18.57 7.66 -6.68
N ASN A 58 -19.81 7.33 -7.05
CA ASN A 58 -20.57 8.07 -8.07
C ASN A 58 -19.85 8.20 -9.43
N GLY A 59 -19.05 7.20 -9.81
CA GLY A 59 -18.28 7.21 -11.06
C GLY A 59 -16.96 7.99 -10.99
N GLU A 60 -16.64 8.60 -9.85
CA GLU A 60 -15.39 9.35 -9.63
C GLU A 60 -14.44 8.58 -8.70
N ILE A 61 -13.14 8.63 -8.99
CA ILE A 61 -12.10 8.08 -8.10
C ILE A 61 -11.92 9.04 -6.93
N VAL A 62 -12.29 8.61 -5.74
CA VAL A 62 -12.20 9.40 -4.49
C VAL A 62 -11.03 8.98 -3.59
N GLY A 63 -10.34 7.91 -3.95
CA GLY A 63 -9.22 7.38 -3.18
C GLY A 63 -8.66 6.09 -3.78
N ALA A 64 -7.71 5.49 -3.09
CA ALA A 64 -7.18 4.18 -3.41
C ALA A 64 -6.77 3.48 -2.11
N VAL A 65 -6.84 2.15 -2.09
CA VAL A 65 -6.43 1.34 -0.93
C VAL A 65 -5.40 0.30 -1.37
N CYS A 66 -4.41 0.08 -0.52
CA CYS A 66 -3.38 -0.94 -0.68
C CYS A 66 -3.59 -2.01 0.39
N SER A 67 -3.87 -3.24 -0.01
CA SER A 67 -3.87 -4.41 0.87
C SER A 67 -2.52 -5.10 0.79
N SER A 68 -2.01 -5.57 1.92
CA SER A 68 -0.72 -6.26 2.01
C SER A 68 -0.88 -7.63 2.63
N LEU A 69 -0.39 -8.66 1.94
CA LEU A 69 -0.21 -10.00 2.45
C LEU A 69 1.30 -10.23 2.63
N PHE A 70 1.72 -10.41 3.87
CA PHE A 70 3.06 -10.90 4.18
C PHE A 70 2.93 -12.34 4.69
N MET A 71 3.77 -13.24 4.17
CA MET A 71 3.87 -14.60 4.70
C MET A 71 4.89 -14.57 5.83
N ASP A 72 4.41 -14.72 7.06
CA ASP A 72 5.28 -15.00 8.20
C ASP A 72 5.60 -16.50 8.17
N ILE A 73 6.77 -16.87 7.65
CA ILE A 73 7.27 -18.24 7.79
C ILE A 73 7.93 -18.30 9.16
N SER A 74 7.12 -18.45 10.20
CA SER A 74 7.60 -18.97 11.48
C SER A 74 7.74 -20.48 11.32
N SER A 75 8.96 -20.94 11.01
CA SER A 75 9.32 -22.33 11.25
C SER A 75 9.23 -22.58 12.76
N ALA A 76 8.32 -23.49 13.14
CA ALA A 76 8.21 -24.04 14.48
C ALA A 76 9.48 -24.81 14.89
#